data_AF-A0A853GKU6-F1
#
_entry.id   AF-A0A853GKU6-F1
#
_cell.length_a   1.000
_cell.length_b   1.000
_cell.length_c   1.000
_cell.angle_alpha   90.00
_cell.angle_beta   90.00
_cell.angle_gamma   90.00
#
_symmetry.space_group_name_H-M   'P 1'
#
loop_
_entity.id
_entity.type
_entity.pdbx_description
1 polymer ?
#
loop_
_entity_poly.entity_id
_entity_poly.type
_entity_poly.pdbx_seq_one_letter_code
_entity_poly.pdbx_strand_id
1 'polypeptide(L)'
;MAEPFEGVGFAVIAYRIINKVYDECRAERQTPEQIAAAIDASYPWQFRMGHCYRQWLRARREFFEQHGLPGLKPRRNLKAASREHVLG
;
A
#
# COMPACT_ATOMS: atom_id res chain seq x y z
N MET A 1 -1.22 24.81 12.36
CA MET A 1 -2.33 24.05 11.74
C MET A 1 -2.16 22.62 12.24
N ALA A 2 -3.16 22.10 12.96
CA ALA A 2 -3.00 20.91 13.80
C ALA A 2 -2.51 19.71 12.98
N GLU A 3 -1.36 19.14 13.33
CA GLU A 3 -1.04 17.76 12.96
C GLU A 3 -1.31 16.89 14.20
N PRO A 4 -2.53 16.37 14.39
CA PRO A 4 -2.88 15.60 15.58
C PRO A 4 -2.35 14.18 15.43
N PHE A 5 -1.04 13.99 15.43
CA PHE A 5 -0.42 12.67 15.33
C PHE A 5 0.78 12.52 16.26
N GLU A 6 0.65 13.01 17.50
CA GLU A 6 1.55 12.58 18.58
C GLU A 6 1.32 11.09 18.85
N GLY A 7 2.23 10.23 18.37
CA GLY A 7 2.37 8.83 18.81
C GLY A 7 1.86 7.72 17.88
N VAL A 8 1.13 8.02 16.81
CA VAL A 8 0.62 6.99 15.86
C VAL A 8 1.26 7.19 14.48
N GLY A 9 2.19 6.30 14.10
CA GLY A 9 2.93 6.42 12.85
C GLY A 9 2.04 6.31 11.59
N PHE A 10 2.44 6.97 10.50
CA PHE A 10 1.73 6.97 9.20
C PHE A 10 1.34 5.57 8.68
N ALA A 11 2.11 4.53 9.05
CA ALA A 11 1.79 3.14 8.71
C ALA A 11 0.47 2.66 9.34
N VAL A 12 0.19 3.03 10.59
CA VAL A 12 -1.03 2.65 11.30
C VAL A 12 -2.25 3.36 10.68
N ILE A 13 -2.08 4.63 10.31
CA ILE A 13 -3.14 5.40 9.61
C ILE A 13 -3.44 4.75 8.25
N ALA A 14 -2.41 4.47 7.46
CA ALA A 14 -2.55 3.78 6.20
C ALA A 14 -3.30 2.44 6.35
N TYR A 15 -2.88 1.62 7.31
CA TYR A 15 -3.51 0.32 7.57
C TYR A 15 -4.99 0.45 7.95
N ARG A 16 -5.35 1.41 8.81
CA ARG A 16 -6.75 1.65 9.20
C ARG A 16 -7.63 2.01 8.01
N ILE A 17 -7.14 2.87 7.12
CA ILE A 17 -7.88 3.27 5.92
C ILE A 17 -8.05 2.07 4.98
N ILE A 18 -6.96 1.35 4.71
CA ILE A 18 -6.97 0.15 3.85
C ILE A 18 -7.98 -0.87 4.38
N ASN A 19 -7.96 -1.14 5.70
CA ASN A 19 -8.86 -2.11 6.33
C ASN A 19 -10.33 -1.66 6.24
N LYS A 20 -10.60 -0.37 6.45
CA LYS A 20 -11.96 0.18 6.33
C LYS A 20 -12.52 0.00 4.91
N VAL A 21 -11.74 0.40 3.90
CA VAL A 21 -12.15 0.28 2.50
C VAL A 21 -12.34 -1.18 2.10
N TYR A 22 -11.47 -2.08 2.57
CA TYR A 22 -11.61 -3.50 2.34
C TYR A 22 -12.94 -4.06 2.88
N ASP A 23 -13.31 -3.70 4.11
CA ASP A 23 -14.56 -4.14 4.74
C ASP A 23 -15.79 -3.64 3.97
N GLU A 24 -15.81 -2.34 3.62
CA GLU A 24 -16.88 -1.73 2.82
C GLU A 24 -17.03 -2.45 1.46
N CYS A 25 -15.94 -2.62 0.71
CA CYS A 25 -15.99 -3.28 -0.59
C CYS A 25 -16.34 -4.78 -0.48
N ARG A 26 -15.97 -5.45 0.62
CA ARG A 26 -16.37 -6.84 0.89
C ARG A 26 -17.86 -6.95 1.18
N ALA A 27 -18.43 -6.01 1.93
CA ALA A 27 -19.87 -5.94 2.20
C ALA A 27 -20.66 -5.76 0.89
N GLU A 28 -20.11 -4.99 -0.05
CA GLU A 28 -20.67 -4.78 -1.39
C GLU A 28 -20.39 -5.93 -2.37
N ARG A 29 -19.71 -7.00 -1.94
CA ARG A 29 -19.31 -8.16 -2.77
C ARG A 29 -18.50 -7.77 -4.02
N GLN A 30 -17.70 -6.72 -3.91
CA GLN A 30 -16.80 -6.31 -4.98
C GLN A 30 -15.74 -7.39 -5.29
N THR A 31 -15.24 -7.41 -6.51
CA THR A 31 -14.16 -8.32 -6.91
C THR A 31 -12.82 -7.88 -6.32
N PRO A 32 -11.82 -8.79 -6.19
CA PRO A 32 -10.49 -8.43 -5.69
C PRO A 32 -9.83 -7.28 -6.44
N GLU A 33 -10.05 -7.17 -7.76
CA GLU A 33 -9.55 -6.09 -8.60
C GLU A 33 -10.19 -4.74 -8.25
N GLN A 34 -11.50 -4.74 -8.02
CA GLN A 34 -12.25 -3.54 -7.61
C GLN A 34 -11.82 -3.07 -6.22
N ILE A 35 -11.67 -4.01 -5.27
CA ILE A 35 -11.14 -3.74 -3.93
C ILE A 35 -9.74 -3.12 -4.02
N ALA A 36 -8.84 -3.68 -4.84
CA ALA A 36 -7.49 -3.17 -5.00
C ALA A 36 -7.48 -1.73 -5.58
N ALA A 37 -8.36 -1.45 -6.54
CA ALA A 37 -8.52 -0.11 -7.12
C ALA A 37 -9.09 0.89 -6.10
N ALA A 38 -10.11 0.49 -5.34
CA ALA A 38 -10.70 1.32 -4.28
C ALA A 38 -9.67 1.67 -3.20
N ILE A 39 -8.84 0.70 -2.80
CA ILE A 39 -7.74 0.93 -1.88
C ILE A 39 -6.76 1.96 -2.48
N ASP A 40 -6.32 1.83 -3.74
CA ASP A 40 -5.39 2.83 -4.34
C ASP A 40 -6.00 4.25 -4.40
N ALA A 41 -7.31 4.35 -4.66
CA ALA A 41 -8.03 5.62 -4.70
C ALA A 41 -8.19 6.26 -3.30
N SER A 42 -8.19 5.46 -2.23
CA SER A 42 -8.40 5.93 -0.85
C SER A 42 -7.17 6.54 -0.17
N TYR A 43 -6.09 6.81 -0.92
CA TYR A 43 -4.89 7.43 -0.38
C TYR A 43 -5.20 8.80 0.26
N PRO A 44 -4.94 8.99 1.58
CA PRO A 44 -5.48 10.14 2.32
C PRO A 44 -4.65 11.42 2.19
N TRP A 45 -3.42 11.35 1.70
CA TRP A 45 -2.52 12.51 1.61
C TRP A 45 -2.55 13.12 0.21
N GLN A 46 -2.33 14.43 0.09
CA GLN A 46 -2.40 15.12 -1.20
C GLN A 46 -1.31 14.67 -2.18
N PHE A 47 -0.10 14.39 -1.69
CA PHE A 47 1.04 14.05 -2.53
C PHE A 47 1.44 12.58 -2.37
N ARG A 48 1.57 11.88 -3.50
CA ARG A 48 2.11 10.51 -3.58
C ARG A 48 3.65 10.53 -3.53
N MET A 49 4.23 11.17 -2.51
CA MET A 49 5.67 11.34 -2.35
C MET A 49 6.10 11.27 -0.87
N GLY A 50 7.40 11.14 -0.64
CA GLY A 50 7.99 11.26 0.68
C GLY A 50 7.71 10.09 1.63
N HIS A 51 7.79 10.37 2.93
CA HIS A 51 7.68 9.33 3.96
C HIS A 51 6.27 8.72 4.05
N CYS A 52 5.21 9.54 3.97
CA CYS A 52 3.83 9.07 4.04
C CYS A 52 3.50 8.08 2.93
N TYR A 53 3.90 8.40 1.69
CA TYR A 53 3.69 7.50 0.56
C TYR A 53 4.45 6.17 0.70
N ARG A 54 5.67 6.18 1.25
CA ARG A 54 6.42 4.94 1.54
C ARG A 54 5.70 4.07 2.58
N GLN A 55 5.20 4.68 3.65
CA GLN A 55 4.45 3.93 4.68
C GLN A 55 3.13 3.37 4.14
N TRP A 56 2.44 4.13 3.28
CA TRP A 56 1.27 3.65 2.56
C TRP A 56 1.55 2.42 1.70
N LEU A 57 2.59 2.48 0.86
CA LEU A 57 2.97 1.36 0.00
C LEU A 57 3.36 0.13 0.82
N ARG A 58 4.01 0.31 1.98
CA ARG A 58 4.34 -0.79 2.89
C ARG A 58 3.09 -1.44 3.47
N ALA A 59 2.18 -0.66 4.06
CA ALA A 59 0.94 -1.16 4.65
C ALA A 59 0.06 -1.86 3.60
N ARG A 60 -0.10 -1.23 2.42
CA ARG A 60 -0.84 -1.80 1.28
C ARG A 60 -0.24 -3.13 0.85
N ARG A 61 1.08 -3.23 0.80
CA ARG A 61 1.75 -4.46 0.43
C ARG A 61 1.45 -5.59 1.42
N GLU A 62 1.71 -5.37 2.70
CA GLU A 62 1.44 -6.37 3.74
C GLU A 62 -0.03 -6.83 3.70
N PHE A 63 -0.95 -5.88 3.54
CA PHE A 63 -2.37 -6.17 3.45
C PHE A 63 -2.75 -6.99 2.20
N PHE A 64 -2.21 -6.64 1.02
CA PHE A 64 -2.50 -7.36 -0.21
C PHE A 64 -1.93 -8.79 -0.18
N GLU A 65 -0.73 -8.98 0.41
CA GLU A 65 -0.12 -10.30 0.61
C GLU A 65 -0.98 -11.15 1.56
N GLN A 66 -1.52 -10.56 2.64
CA GLN A 66 -2.38 -11.25 3.61
C GLN A 66 -3.76 -11.64 3.04
N HIS A 67 -4.36 -10.78 2.23
CA HIS A 67 -5.73 -10.96 1.71
C HIS A 67 -5.80 -11.53 0.28
N GLY A 68 -4.65 -11.81 -0.35
CA GLY A 68 -4.58 -12.33 -1.71
C GLY A 68 -5.05 -11.35 -2.78
N LEU A 69 -4.86 -10.04 -2.56
CA LEU A 69 -5.32 -9.02 -3.49
C LEU A 69 -4.34 -8.83 -4.67
N PRO A 70 -4.84 -8.60 -5.89
CA PRO A 70 -4.01 -8.40 -7.08
C PRO A 70 -3.33 -7.02 -7.07
N GLY A 71 -2.32 -6.82 -7.94
CA GLY A 71 -1.70 -5.50 -8.15
C GLY A 71 -0.43 -5.25 -7.33
N LEU A 72 0.13 -6.27 -6.69
CA LEU A 72 1.49 -6.23 -6.16
C LEU A 72 2.50 -6.43 -7.29
N LYS A 73 3.39 -5.45 -7.46
CA LYS A 73 4.58 -5.67 -8.30
C LYS A 73 5.50 -6.65 -7.59
N PRO A 74 6.03 -7.67 -8.29
CA PRO A 74 7.04 -8.57 -7.73
C PRO A 74 8.22 -7.73 -7.21
N ARG A 75 8.79 -8.12 -6.07
CA ARG A 75 10.02 -7.47 -5.58
C ARG A 75 11.07 -7.65 -6.66
N ARG A 76 11.52 -6.55 -7.24
CA ARG A 76 12.72 -6.58 -8.07
C ARG A 76 13.86 -7.01 -7.16
N ASN A 77 14.30 -8.25 -7.31
CA ASN A 77 15.31 -8.82 -6.44
C ASN A 77 16.63 -8.09 -6.78
N LEU A 78 17.08 -7.20 -5.89
CA LEU A 78 18.28 -6.39 -6.14
C LEU A 78 19.51 -7.28 -6.39
N LYS A 79 19.53 -8.50 -5.83
CA LYS A 79 20.54 -9.53 -6.13
C LYS A 79 20.58 -9.96 -7.60
N ALA A 80 19.45 -9.96 -8.30
CA ALA A 80 19.42 -10.27 -9.74
C ALA A 80 19.95 -9.08 -10.57
N ALA A 81 19.59 -7.85 -10.19
CA ALA A 81 20.02 -6.63 -10.91
C ALA A 81 21.52 -6.32 -10.76
N SER A 82 22.15 -6.65 -9.62
CA SER A 82 23.60 -6.45 -9.43
C SER A 82 24.46 -7.44 -10.23
N ARG A 83 23.89 -8.53 -10.77
CA ARG A 83 24.63 -9.57 -11.51
C ARG A 83 24.82 -9.22 -12.99
N GLU A 84 24.09 -8.24 -13.51
CA GLU A 84 24.12 -7.82 -14.92
C GLU A 84 25.18 -6.73 -15.21
N HIS A 85 25.84 -6.19 -14.18
CA HIS A 85 26.81 -5.09 -14.33
C HIS A 85 28.29 -5.55 -14.42
N VAL A 86 28.55 -6.86 -14.55
CA VAL A 86 29.92 -7.44 -14.51
C VAL A 86 30.30 -8.14 -15.83
N LEU A 87 29.49 -8.01 -16.89
CA LEU A 87 29.80 -8.55 -18.23
C LEU A 87 29.62 -7.49 -19.32
N GLY A 88 30.21 -6.31 -19.11
CA GLY A 88 30.35 -5.25 -20.11
C GLY A 88 31.82 -4.87 -20.26
#